data_AF-A0A5D0VT62-F1
#
_entry.id   AF-A0A5D0VT62-F1
#
_cell.length_a   1.000
_cell.length_b   1.000
_cell.length_c   1.000
_cell.angle_alpha   90.00
_cell.angle_beta   90.00
_cell.angle_gamma   90.00
#
_symmetry.space_group_name_H-M   'P 1'
#
loop_
_entity.id
_entity.type
_entity.pdbx_description
1 polymer ?
#
loop_
_entity_poly.entity_id
_entity_poly.type
_entity_poly.pdbx_seq_one_letter_code
_entity_poly.pdbx_strand_id
1 'polypeptide(L)'
;MPLTAMAADKPEALKIGMTTFLTGPASVFGVPARDAMDIFVENLNAEGGINGVPIEVTYIDEGAGAEALTSEYRRVAETEGAEVMLASISSGNCQTLAPLAEDLKVPNLMWDCGTQRIFEENSYDYVFRPQGNATSEMLAAVAYLLKTHPDFETIAVVNQDYAWGRDSWDIFHNALKVMKPDVKVVGEFFPKFGAPDFSTEISRLQALRPDVVLSTSWGGDLDTFVQQAYQRGLMNNSTFVLPLAESSLERLGSSLPAGHIVGARGDHYFLHPERRDDADFQSFMEQYKEATGDIPVYSVFHASQAFAALKTAYEKAIADNNVDWPDEDQLLAALEGLEFQGLGRKLHLREDNQGVESQLMGTSAQTGDYPFATLENIMIFDGEGLLPPVGETSIDWIKGLDANYVDGLTVKTYEN
;
A
#
# COMPACT_ATOMS: atom_id res chain seq x y z
N MET A 1 -35.83 2.45 32.76
CA MET A 1 -36.27 2.97 31.45
C MET A 1 -35.06 2.85 30.55
N PRO A 2 -35.12 2.11 29.43
CA PRO A 2 -34.03 2.15 28.48
C PRO A 2 -34.00 3.56 27.87
N LEU A 3 -32.85 4.22 27.87
CA LEU A 3 -32.65 5.42 27.06
C LEU A 3 -32.76 4.98 25.61
N THR A 4 -33.85 5.34 24.95
CA THR A 4 -33.88 5.45 23.48
C THR A 4 -32.83 6.49 23.12
N ALA A 5 -31.70 6.04 22.56
CA ALA A 5 -30.78 6.91 21.84
C ALA A 5 -31.60 7.67 20.78
N MET A 6 -31.56 8.99 20.82
CA MET A 6 -32.17 9.78 19.76
C MET A 6 -31.31 9.59 18.51
N ALA A 7 -31.93 9.18 17.40
CA ALA A 7 -31.26 9.16 16.10
C ALA A 7 -30.62 10.54 15.87
N ALA A 8 -29.34 10.57 15.50
CA ALA A 8 -28.71 11.79 15.07
C ALA A 8 -29.39 12.27 13.78
N ASP A 9 -29.78 13.54 13.73
CA ASP A 9 -30.19 14.15 12.46
C ASP A 9 -29.02 14.04 11.48
N LYS A 10 -29.32 13.71 10.21
CA LYS A 10 -28.29 13.62 9.16
C LYS A 10 -27.50 14.93 9.08
N PRO A 11 -26.15 14.89 9.06
CA PRO A 11 -25.36 16.08 8.84
C PRO A 11 -25.58 16.61 7.42
N GLU A 12 -25.27 17.89 7.20
CA GLU A 12 -25.33 18.51 5.88
C GLU A 12 -24.34 17.85 4.91
N ALA A 13 -23.17 17.47 5.41
CA ALA A 13 -22.15 16.70 4.72
C ALA A 13 -21.32 15.91 5.74
N LEU A 14 -20.84 14.74 5.33
CA LEU A 14 -19.81 13.98 6.04
C LEU A 14 -18.46 14.65 5.75
N LYS A 15 -17.90 15.30 6.75
CA LYS A 15 -16.59 15.95 6.63
C LYS A 15 -15.48 14.96 6.91
N ILE A 16 -14.56 14.81 5.97
CA ILE A 16 -13.37 13.98 6.13
C ILE A 16 -12.10 14.81 5.93
N GLY A 17 -11.09 14.57 6.76
CA GLY A 17 -9.75 15.07 6.53
C GLY A 17 -8.89 14.00 5.87
N MET A 18 -8.12 14.31 4.84
CA MET A 18 -7.20 13.36 4.22
C MET A 18 -5.77 13.93 4.18
N THR A 19 -4.83 13.28 4.86
CA THR A 19 -3.42 13.61 4.71
C THR A 19 -2.84 12.88 3.51
N THR A 20 -2.10 13.60 2.68
CA THR A 20 -1.43 13.04 1.51
C THR A 20 -0.26 13.94 1.10
N PHE A 21 0.68 13.43 0.30
CA PHE A 21 1.77 14.26 -0.23
C PHE A 21 1.27 15.06 -1.44
N LEU A 22 1.09 16.36 -1.26
CA LEU A 22 0.81 17.31 -2.34
C LEU A 22 2.08 18.00 -2.82
N THR A 23 3.11 18.02 -1.97
CA THR A 23 4.45 18.51 -2.30
C THR A 23 5.54 17.52 -1.91
N GLY A 24 6.76 17.79 -2.37
CA GLY A 24 7.94 16.97 -2.05
C GLY A 24 8.03 15.66 -2.84
N PRO A 25 9.07 14.84 -2.58
CA PRO A 25 9.40 13.67 -3.41
C PRO A 25 8.35 12.56 -3.43
N ALA A 26 7.51 12.45 -2.39
CA ALA A 26 6.45 11.44 -2.29
C ALA A 26 5.12 11.89 -2.93
N SER A 27 5.06 13.07 -3.56
CA SER A 27 3.87 13.53 -4.29
C SER A 27 3.50 12.62 -5.47
N VAL A 28 4.46 11.83 -5.97
CA VAL A 28 4.23 10.78 -6.98
C VAL A 28 3.25 9.69 -6.53
N PHE A 29 2.92 9.61 -5.24
CA PHE A 29 1.85 8.77 -4.71
C PHE A 29 0.66 9.58 -4.25
N GLY A 30 0.92 10.71 -3.59
CA GLY A 30 -0.11 11.48 -2.93
C GLY A 30 -1.02 12.27 -3.87
N VAL A 31 -0.47 12.80 -4.98
CA VAL A 31 -1.23 13.49 -6.03
C VAL A 31 -2.17 12.50 -6.74
N PRO A 32 -1.71 11.32 -7.23
CA PRO A 32 -2.60 10.28 -7.76
C PRO A 32 -3.72 9.87 -6.82
N ALA A 33 -3.41 9.66 -5.53
CA ALA A 33 -4.42 9.27 -4.54
C ALA A 33 -5.46 10.37 -4.28
N ARG A 34 -5.04 11.64 -4.26
CA ARG A 34 -5.93 12.81 -4.17
C ARG A 34 -6.84 12.88 -5.39
N ASP A 35 -6.31 12.71 -6.60
CA ASP A 35 -7.11 12.72 -7.83
C ASP A 35 -8.13 11.59 -7.85
N ALA A 36 -7.75 10.40 -7.40
CA ALA A 36 -8.67 9.27 -7.26
C ALA A 36 -9.77 9.54 -6.23
N MET A 37 -9.42 10.09 -5.06
CA MET A 37 -10.38 10.42 -4.01
C MET A 37 -11.40 11.46 -4.50
N ASP A 38 -10.96 12.49 -5.23
CA ASP A 38 -11.86 13.48 -5.83
C ASP A 38 -12.87 12.83 -6.79
N ILE A 39 -12.42 11.92 -7.66
CA ILE A 39 -13.29 11.16 -8.57
C ILE A 39 -14.29 10.28 -7.80
N PHE A 40 -13.84 9.56 -6.76
CA PHE A 40 -14.72 8.71 -5.96
C PHE A 40 -15.80 9.52 -5.24
N VAL A 41 -15.43 10.66 -4.65
CA VAL A 41 -16.34 11.56 -3.94
C VAL A 41 -17.32 12.23 -4.91
N GLU A 42 -16.86 12.69 -6.07
CA GLU A 42 -17.73 13.28 -7.10
C GLU A 42 -18.79 12.28 -7.54
N ASN A 43 -18.39 11.05 -7.87
CA ASN A 43 -19.29 9.98 -8.30
C ASN A 43 -20.31 9.63 -7.20
N LEU A 44 -19.86 9.41 -5.96
CA LEU A 44 -20.76 9.07 -4.85
C LEU A 44 -21.73 10.21 -4.53
N ASN A 45 -21.27 11.47 -4.55
CA ASN A 45 -22.13 12.62 -4.31
C ASN A 45 -23.16 12.81 -5.42
N ALA A 46 -22.81 12.52 -6.68
CA ALA A 46 -23.77 12.52 -7.79
C ALA A 46 -24.85 11.43 -7.64
N GLU A 47 -24.52 10.31 -7.00
CA GLU A 47 -25.46 9.25 -6.63
C GLU A 47 -26.30 9.56 -5.37
N GLY A 48 -26.07 10.71 -4.73
CA GLY A 48 -26.80 11.18 -3.56
C GLY A 48 -26.05 10.98 -2.23
N GLY A 49 -24.79 10.58 -2.26
CA GLY A 49 -23.97 10.42 -1.06
C GLY A 49 -24.30 9.14 -0.26
N ILE A 50 -23.76 9.05 0.96
CA ILE A 50 -24.05 7.93 1.86
C ILE A 50 -25.40 8.19 2.53
N ASN A 51 -26.41 7.37 2.24
CA ASN A 51 -27.76 7.56 2.75
C ASN A 51 -28.29 9.00 2.59
N GLY A 52 -27.99 9.69 1.48
CA GLY A 52 -28.42 11.08 1.26
C GLY A 52 -27.48 12.16 1.81
N VAL A 53 -26.35 11.78 2.42
CA VAL A 53 -25.34 12.70 2.97
C VAL A 53 -24.12 12.75 2.04
N PRO A 54 -23.81 13.92 1.42
CA PRO A 54 -22.63 14.07 0.58
C PRO A 54 -21.34 14.06 1.42
N ILE A 55 -20.21 13.75 0.78
CA ILE A 55 -18.87 13.80 1.39
C ILE A 55 -18.16 15.09 0.99
N GLU A 56 -17.50 15.72 1.97
CA GLU A 56 -16.59 16.85 1.78
C GLU A 56 -15.19 16.47 2.29
N VAL A 57 -14.15 16.69 1.48
CA VAL A 57 -12.77 16.33 1.80
C VAL A 57 -11.91 17.58 2.02
N THR A 58 -11.25 17.66 3.18
CA THR A 58 -10.16 18.62 3.42
C THR A 58 -8.81 17.90 3.29
N TYR A 59 -8.01 18.27 2.29
CA TYR A 59 -6.66 17.73 2.10
C TYR A 59 -5.61 18.45 2.96
N ILE A 60 -4.70 17.67 3.55
CA ILE A 60 -3.57 18.15 4.36
C ILE A 60 -2.26 17.66 3.72
N ASP A 61 -1.36 18.59 3.40
CA ASP A 61 -0.09 18.25 2.75
C ASP A 61 0.95 17.67 3.73
N GLU A 62 1.25 16.39 3.60
CA GLU A 62 2.32 15.71 4.35
C GLU A 62 3.72 16.23 4.00
N GLY A 63 3.90 16.80 2.80
CA GLY A 63 5.16 17.38 2.33
C GLY A 63 5.58 18.64 3.11
N ALA A 64 4.65 19.25 3.86
CA ALA A 64 4.91 20.44 4.68
C ALA A 64 5.79 20.16 5.91
N GLY A 65 6.00 18.88 6.25
CA GLY A 65 6.80 18.45 7.40
C GLY A 65 5.97 18.12 8.64
N ALA A 66 6.51 17.30 9.53
CA ALA A 66 5.78 16.65 10.62
C ALA A 66 5.07 17.63 11.58
N GLU A 67 5.70 18.78 11.89
CA GLU A 67 5.11 19.79 12.78
C GLU A 67 3.88 20.45 12.14
N ALA A 68 3.99 20.86 10.87
CA ALA A 68 2.88 21.43 10.12
C ALA A 68 1.75 20.41 9.93
N LEU A 69 2.10 19.16 9.60
CA LEU A 69 1.14 18.06 9.45
C LEU A 69 0.35 17.83 10.74
N THR A 70 1.01 17.72 11.89
CA THR A 70 0.37 17.51 13.20
C THR A 70 -0.57 18.67 13.56
N SER A 71 -0.13 19.92 13.29
CA SER A 71 -0.93 21.12 13.53
C SER A 71 -2.18 21.16 12.65
N GLU A 72 -2.04 20.90 11.35
CA GLU A 72 -3.16 20.89 10.40
C GLU A 72 -4.11 19.72 10.64
N TYR A 73 -3.59 18.53 10.98
CA TYR A 73 -4.41 17.38 11.37
C TYR A 73 -5.32 17.75 12.55
N ARG A 74 -4.76 18.34 13.61
CA ARG A 74 -5.55 18.80 14.76
C ARG A 74 -6.56 19.88 14.37
N ARG A 75 -6.17 20.84 13.53
CA ARG A 75 -7.06 21.91 13.06
C ARG A 75 -8.25 21.34 12.29
N VAL A 76 -8.03 20.40 11.39
CA VAL A 76 -9.10 19.76 10.59
C VAL A 76 -10.00 18.91 11.49
N ALA A 77 -9.43 18.10 12.38
CA ALA A 77 -10.20 17.28 13.32
C ALA A 77 -11.04 18.13 14.30
N GLU A 78 -10.41 19.06 15.02
CA GLU A 78 -11.08 19.81 16.12
C GLU A 78 -11.83 21.06 15.64
N THR A 79 -11.31 21.78 14.65
CA THR A 79 -11.84 23.11 14.25
C THR A 79 -12.75 23.04 13.03
N GLU A 80 -12.38 22.27 12.01
CA GLU A 80 -13.27 22.06 10.84
C GLU A 80 -14.34 21.00 11.10
N GLY A 81 -14.11 20.14 12.10
CA GLY A 81 -15.03 19.12 12.56
C GLY A 81 -15.08 17.93 11.61
N ALA A 82 -13.93 17.47 11.12
CA ALA A 82 -13.86 16.22 10.37
C ALA A 82 -14.29 15.04 11.28
N GLU A 83 -15.27 14.28 10.83
CA GLU A 83 -15.81 13.10 11.53
C GLU A 83 -14.89 11.88 11.35
N VAL A 84 -14.14 11.83 10.26
CA VAL A 84 -13.16 10.77 9.99
C VAL A 84 -11.90 11.37 9.37
N MET A 85 -10.75 10.84 9.77
CA MET A 85 -9.45 11.17 9.20
C MET A 85 -8.91 10.01 8.36
N LEU A 86 -8.41 10.31 7.17
CA LEU A 86 -7.66 9.40 6.32
C LEU A 86 -6.20 9.84 6.36
N ALA A 87 -5.38 9.19 7.17
CA ALA A 87 -3.96 9.52 7.31
C ALA A 87 -3.21 8.19 7.38
N SER A 88 -2.13 7.92 6.67
CA SER A 88 -1.20 8.80 5.96
C SER A 88 -0.29 7.93 5.06
N ILE A 89 0.55 8.52 4.18
CA ILE A 89 1.52 7.81 3.33
C ILE A 89 2.81 7.48 4.09
N SER A 90 3.41 8.46 4.76
CA SER A 90 4.71 8.23 5.42
C SER A 90 4.53 7.38 6.67
N SER A 91 5.27 6.28 6.77
CA SER A 91 5.28 5.42 7.96
C SER A 91 5.64 6.18 9.24
N GLY A 92 6.56 7.15 9.19
CA GLY A 92 6.90 7.99 10.33
C GLY A 92 5.78 8.97 10.72
N ASN A 93 5.03 9.47 9.74
CA ASN A 93 3.86 10.30 9.99
C ASN A 93 2.75 9.47 10.63
N CYS A 94 2.48 8.25 10.15
CA CYS A 94 1.52 7.36 10.77
C CYS A 94 1.85 7.03 12.23
N GLN A 95 3.12 6.75 12.55
CA GLN A 95 3.53 6.54 13.95
C GLN A 95 3.30 7.78 14.85
N THR A 96 3.24 8.97 14.25
CA THR A 96 2.94 10.23 14.96
C THR A 96 1.44 10.49 15.05
N LEU A 97 0.69 10.22 13.97
CA LEU A 97 -0.73 10.53 13.86
C LEU A 97 -1.63 9.47 14.50
N ALA A 98 -1.21 8.20 14.60
CA ALA A 98 -2.00 7.16 15.28
C ALA A 98 -2.31 7.51 16.74
N PRO A 99 -1.31 7.78 17.61
CA PRO A 99 -1.60 8.19 18.98
C PRO A 99 -2.30 9.55 19.06
N LEU A 100 -2.10 10.44 18.09
CA LEU A 100 -2.81 11.71 18.05
C LEU A 100 -4.31 11.50 17.77
N ALA A 101 -4.67 10.63 16.83
CA ALA A 101 -6.05 10.29 16.53
C ALA A 101 -6.74 9.68 17.76
N GLU A 102 -6.03 8.80 18.47
CA GLU A 102 -6.48 8.19 19.72
C GLU A 102 -6.73 9.25 20.82
N ASP A 103 -5.77 10.17 21.02
CA ASP A 103 -5.90 11.27 21.98
C ASP A 103 -7.05 12.23 21.63
N LEU A 104 -7.27 12.46 20.34
CA LEU A 104 -8.35 13.29 19.81
C LEU A 104 -9.70 12.58 19.78
N LYS A 105 -9.71 11.24 19.90
CA LYS A 105 -10.89 10.40 19.72
C LYS A 105 -11.57 10.64 18.39
N VAL A 106 -10.80 10.61 17.31
CA VAL A 106 -11.33 10.73 15.94
C VAL A 106 -11.05 9.44 15.18
N PRO A 107 -12.06 8.79 14.58
CA PRO A 107 -11.85 7.64 13.71
C PRO A 107 -10.81 7.95 12.64
N ASN A 108 -9.77 7.12 12.54
CA ASN A 108 -8.65 7.34 11.63
C ASN A 108 -8.32 6.09 10.82
N LEU A 109 -8.47 6.17 9.49
CA LEU A 109 -8.07 5.12 8.55
C LEU A 109 -6.65 5.38 8.01
N MET A 110 -5.74 4.46 8.32
CA MET A 110 -4.35 4.37 7.85
C MET A 110 -4.27 3.95 6.40
N TRP A 111 -4.58 4.88 5.50
CA TRP A 111 -4.89 4.56 4.11
C TRP A 111 -3.70 4.07 3.27
N ASP A 112 -2.44 4.46 3.57
CA ASP A 112 -1.29 4.05 2.72
C ASP A 112 -0.04 3.59 3.48
N CYS A 113 0.25 4.03 4.69
CA CYS A 113 1.53 3.69 5.34
C CYS A 113 1.73 2.21 5.67
N GLY A 114 2.88 1.68 5.25
CA GLY A 114 3.17 0.25 5.31
C GLY A 114 3.89 -0.26 6.56
N THR A 115 4.31 0.58 7.52
CA THR A 115 5.05 0.05 8.69
C THR A 115 4.19 -0.90 9.51
N GLN A 116 4.67 -2.14 9.71
CA GLN A 116 3.97 -3.12 10.55
C GLN A 116 3.77 -2.61 11.99
N ARG A 117 4.64 -1.69 12.44
CA ARG A 117 4.85 -1.34 13.85
C ARG A 117 3.66 -0.65 14.49
N ILE A 118 2.75 -0.10 13.68
CA ILE A 118 1.53 0.57 14.15
C ILE A 118 0.75 -0.34 15.10
N PHE A 119 0.45 -1.58 14.67
CA PHE A 119 -0.37 -2.53 15.43
C PHE A 119 0.43 -3.64 16.12
N GLU A 120 1.74 -3.75 15.86
CA GLU A 120 2.61 -4.64 16.64
C GLU A 120 3.07 -4.04 17.97
N GLU A 121 3.30 -2.72 18.01
CA GLU A 121 3.83 -2.04 19.20
C GLU A 121 2.74 -1.39 20.04
N ASN A 122 1.56 -1.14 19.47
CA ASN A 122 0.46 -0.43 20.10
C ASN A 122 -0.89 -1.02 19.70
N SER A 123 -1.92 -0.70 20.49
CA SER A 123 -3.32 -1.01 20.22
C SER A 123 -4.10 0.30 20.31
N TYR A 124 -5.10 0.46 19.45
CA TYR A 124 -5.84 1.70 19.28
C TYR A 124 -7.33 1.39 19.13
N ASP A 125 -8.18 2.18 19.78
CA ASP A 125 -9.63 2.06 19.64
C ASP A 125 -10.14 2.87 18.44
N TYR A 126 -9.41 3.91 18.02
CA TYR A 126 -9.83 4.84 16.96
C TYR A 126 -9.08 4.67 15.64
N VAL A 127 -8.07 3.80 15.57
CA VAL A 127 -7.18 3.66 14.41
C VAL A 127 -7.35 2.32 13.73
N PHE A 128 -7.56 2.34 12.41
CA PHE A 128 -7.71 1.16 11.56
C PHE A 128 -6.84 1.28 10.32
N ARG A 129 -6.40 0.16 9.72
CA ARG A 129 -5.65 0.17 8.45
C ARG A 129 -6.35 -0.68 7.39
N PRO A 130 -7.02 -0.09 6.38
CA PRO A 130 -7.79 -0.82 5.38
C PRO A 130 -6.94 -1.35 4.20
N GLN A 131 -5.71 -1.81 4.45
CA GLN A 131 -4.76 -2.32 3.46
C GLN A 131 -3.73 -3.24 4.13
N GLY A 132 -2.81 -3.83 3.38
CA GLY A 132 -1.69 -4.64 3.89
C GLY A 132 -0.62 -3.84 4.65
N ASN A 133 0.52 -4.49 4.92
CA ASN A 133 1.69 -3.84 5.52
C ASN A 133 2.99 -4.46 4.98
N ALA A 134 4.14 -3.92 5.42
CA ALA A 134 5.47 -4.33 4.96
C ALA A 134 5.72 -5.84 5.10
N THR A 135 5.09 -6.50 6.07
CA THR A 135 5.26 -7.94 6.28
C THR A 135 4.61 -8.74 5.19
N SER A 136 3.35 -8.45 4.85
CA SER A 136 2.67 -9.15 3.78
C SER A 136 3.33 -8.89 2.43
N GLU A 137 3.70 -7.63 2.17
CA GLU A 137 4.39 -7.22 0.96
C GLU A 137 5.73 -7.96 0.76
N MET A 138 6.59 -7.99 1.79
CA MET A 138 7.91 -8.61 1.67
C MET A 138 7.85 -10.13 1.67
N LEU A 139 6.92 -10.76 2.40
CA LEU A 139 6.73 -12.21 2.33
C LEU A 139 6.21 -12.64 0.95
N ALA A 140 5.32 -11.87 0.33
CA ALA A 140 4.89 -12.13 -1.05
C ALA A 140 6.06 -12.00 -2.05
N ALA A 141 6.93 -11.00 -1.88
CA ALA A 141 8.12 -10.84 -2.72
C ALA A 141 9.10 -12.01 -2.56
N VAL A 142 9.35 -12.49 -1.33
CA VAL A 142 10.17 -13.68 -1.06
C VAL A 142 9.52 -14.92 -1.68
N ALA A 143 8.22 -15.11 -1.48
CA ALA A 143 7.48 -16.25 -2.01
C ALA A 143 7.54 -16.32 -3.54
N TYR A 144 7.31 -15.18 -4.22
CA TYR A 144 7.40 -15.10 -5.67
C TYR A 144 8.81 -15.40 -6.17
N LEU A 145 9.84 -14.83 -5.54
CA LEU A 145 11.23 -15.07 -5.89
C LEU A 145 11.58 -16.56 -5.76
N LEU A 146 11.21 -17.21 -4.66
CA LEU A 146 11.49 -18.62 -4.43
C LEU A 146 10.74 -19.54 -5.40
N LYS A 147 9.51 -19.19 -5.80
CA LYS A 147 8.73 -19.98 -6.77
C LYS A 147 9.25 -19.84 -8.20
N THR A 148 9.75 -18.66 -8.59
CA THR A 148 10.12 -18.37 -9.99
C THR A 148 11.62 -18.50 -10.27
N HIS A 149 12.46 -18.27 -9.27
CA HIS A 149 13.92 -18.34 -9.35
C HIS A 149 14.49 -19.16 -8.19
N PRO A 150 14.10 -20.43 -8.00
CA PRO A 150 14.51 -21.23 -6.84
C PRO A 150 16.03 -21.47 -6.76
N ASP A 151 16.76 -21.35 -7.88
CA ASP A 151 18.17 -21.75 -7.99
C ASP A 151 19.19 -20.64 -7.69
N PHE A 152 18.75 -19.41 -7.35
CA PHE A 152 19.68 -18.33 -7.02
C PHE A 152 20.54 -18.65 -5.78
N GLU A 153 21.81 -18.24 -5.81
CA GLU A 153 22.76 -18.49 -4.71
C GLU A 153 23.19 -17.20 -4.02
N THR A 154 23.08 -16.06 -4.71
CA THR A 154 23.58 -14.77 -4.25
C THR A 154 22.55 -13.66 -4.41
N ILE A 155 22.45 -12.81 -3.39
CA ILE A 155 21.58 -11.63 -3.40
C ILE A 155 22.36 -10.40 -2.96
N ALA A 156 22.07 -9.25 -3.58
CA ALA A 156 22.49 -7.95 -3.10
C ALA A 156 21.27 -7.03 -2.91
N VAL A 157 21.42 -6.01 -2.07
CA VAL A 157 20.33 -5.09 -1.71
C VAL A 157 20.73 -3.66 -1.99
N VAL A 158 19.83 -2.88 -2.59
CA VAL A 158 19.95 -1.42 -2.74
C VAL A 158 18.64 -0.78 -2.30
N ASN A 159 18.59 -0.23 -1.09
CA ASN A 159 17.38 0.37 -0.52
C ASN A 159 17.64 1.79 -0.03
N GLN A 160 16.60 2.63 0.01
CA GLN A 160 16.70 3.97 0.60
C GLN A 160 17.09 3.89 2.09
N ASP A 161 18.00 4.75 2.54
CA ASP A 161 18.46 4.78 3.94
C ASP A 161 17.47 5.48 4.90
N TYR A 162 16.31 4.85 5.11
CA TYR A 162 15.32 5.26 6.11
C TYR A 162 14.48 4.04 6.55
N ALA A 163 13.51 4.27 7.46
CA ALA A 163 12.73 3.21 8.11
C ALA A 163 12.19 2.16 7.12
N TRP A 164 11.51 2.56 6.04
CA TRP A 164 10.98 1.61 5.06
C TRP A 164 12.04 0.69 4.45
N GLY A 165 13.13 1.27 3.94
CA GLY A 165 14.18 0.50 3.26
C GLY A 165 14.93 -0.43 4.20
N ARG A 166 15.06 -0.05 5.47
CA ARG A 166 15.68 -0.84 6.55
C ARG A 166 14.75 -1.95 7.03
N ASP A 167 13.50 -1.63 7.36
CA ASP A 167 12.50 -2.56 7.89
C ASP A 167 12.11 -3.60 6.83
N SER A 168 11.92 -3.18 5.57
CA SER A 168 11.63 -4.11 4.46
C SER A 168 12.77 -5.09 4.25
N TRP A 169 14.02 -4.63 4.36
CA TRP A 169 15.17 -5.52 4.27
C TRP A 169 15.22 -6.49 5.47
N ASP A 170 14.96 -6.01 6.69
CA ASP A 170 14.97 -6.88 7.86
C ASP A 170 13.91 -8.00 7.73
N ILE A 171 12.69 -7.67 7.31
CA ILE A 171 11.63 -8.66 7.06
C ILE A 171 12.05 -9.65 5.96
N PHE A 172 12.47 -9.15 4.79
CA PHE A 172 12.88 -9.99 3.66
C PHE A 172 14.04 -10.92 4.04
N HIS A 173 15.05 -10.39 4.73
CA HIS A 173 16.25 -11.12 5.12
C HIS A 173 15.95 -12.20 6.16
N ASN A 174 15.10 -11.93 7.16
CA ASN A 174 14.69 -12.94 8.13
C ASN A 174 13.87 -14.06 7.47
N ALA A 175 12.96 -13.72 6.54
CA ALA A 175 12.22 -14.72 5.78
C ALA A 175 13.15 -15.58 4.90
N LEU A 176 14.10 -14.94 4.22
CA LEU A 176 15.09 -15.64 3.39
C LEU A 176 15.98 -16.58 4.21
N LYS A 177 16.40 -16.19 5.43
CA LYS A 177 17.18 -17.05 6.33
C LYS A 177 16.45 -18.34 6.72
N VAL A 178 15.12 -18.28 6.81
CA VAL A 178 14.30 -19.45 7.15
C VAL A 178 14.07 -20.32 5.91
N MET A 179 13.66 -19.71 4.81
CA MET A 179 13.18 -20.42 3.62
C MET A 179 14.30 -20.85 2.67
N LYS A 180 15.43 -20.15 2.68
CA LYS A 180 16.59 -20.44 1.82
C LYS A 180 17.92 -20.03 2.49
N PRO A 181 18.30 -20.69 3.60
CA PRO A 181 19.44 -20.31 4.46
C PRO A 181 20.80 -20.31 3.75
N ASP A 182 20.94 -21.03 2.62
CA ASP A 182 22.21 -21.16 1.90
C ASP A 182 22.52 -19.96 0.97
N VAL A 183 21.58 -19.02 0.80
CA VAL A 183 21.81 -17.81 0.00
C VAL A 183 22.82 -16.90 0.66
N LYS A 184 23.77 -16.39 -0.12
CA LYS A 184 24.77 -15.42 0.33
C LYS A 184 24.32 -14.02 0.02
N VAL A 185 24.19 -13.18 1.05
CA VAL A 185 24.10 -11.73 0.89
C VAL A 185 25.49 -11.20 0.54
N VAL A 186 25.68 -10.80 -0.71
CA VAL A 186 26.99 -10.36 -1.23
C VAL A 186 27.23 -8.86 -1.13
N GLY A 187 26.17 -8.08 -0.84
CA GLY A 187 26.27 -6.65 -0.61
C GLY A 187 24.97 -6.03 -0.11
N GLU A 188 25.08 -5.11 0.84
CA GLU A 188 23.98 -4.30 1.35
C GLU A 188 24.33 -2.83 1.15
N PHE A 189 23.51 -2.11 0.38
CA PHE A 189 23.72 -0.71 0.06
C PHE A 189 22.50 0.10 0.45
N PHE A 190 22.75 1.15 1.23
CA PHE A 190 21.72 2.08 1.70
C PHE A 190 22.07 3.50 1.25
N PRO A 191 21.89 3.84 -0.04
CA PRO A 191 22.05 5.22 -0.49
C PRO A 191 21.09 6.15 0.24
N LYS A 192 21.54 7.38 0.45
CA LYS A 192 20.70 8.42 1.08
C LYS A 192 19.44 8.64 0.25
N PHE A 193 18.30 8.79 0.91
CA PHE A 193 17.04 9.18 0.28
C PHE A 193 17.21 10.43 -0.61
N GLY A 194 16.66 10.39 -1.82
CA GLY A 194 16.82 11.43 -2.83
C GLY A 194 18.18 11.42 -3.53
N ALA A 195 18.84 10.25 -3.63
CA ALA A 195 20.13 10.13 -4.28
C ALA A 195 20.00 10.36 -5.80
N PRO A 196 20.73 11.32 -6.40
CA PRO A 196 20.67 11.58 -7.83
C PRO A 196 21.54 10.62 -8.66
N ASP A 197 22.39 9.83 -8.00
CA ASP A 197 23.38 8.96 -8.63
C ASP A 197 23.59 7.68 -7.81
N PHE A 198 23.55 6.54 -8.51
CA PHE A 198 23.76 5.20 -7.99
C PHE A 198 25.00 4.54 -8.62
N SER A 199 25.86 5.33 -9.28
CA SER A 199 27.04 4.82 -9.99
C SER A 199 27.98 4.01 -9.10
N THR A 200 28.08 4.34 -7.80
CA THR A 200 28.93 3.61 -6.85
C THR A 200 28.36 2.22 -6.56
N GLU A 201 27.06 2.17 -6.24
CA GLU A 201 26.31 0.95 -5.94
C GLU A 201 26.33 0.02 -7.16
N ILE A 202 26.00 0.53 -8.34
CA ILE A 202 25.99 -0.25 -9.59
C ILE A 202 27.39 -0.80 -9.91
N SER A 203 28.46 -0.02 -9.70
CA SER A 203 29.83 -0.51 -9.94
C SER A 203 30.19 -1.67 -9.01
N ARG A 204 29.75 -1.61 -7.75
CA ARG A 204 29.96 -2.70 -6.78
C ARG A 204 29.15 -3.93 -7.14
N LEU A 205 27.88 -3.75 -7.52
CA LEU A 205 27.01 -4.86 -7.97
C LEU A 205 27.60 -5.57 -9.20
N GLN A 206 28.11 -4.83 -10.19
CA GLN A 206 28.78 -5.42 -11.36
C GLN A 206 30.03 -6.24 -10.98
N ALA A 207 30.78 -5.82 -9.97
CA ALA A 207 31.95 -6.57 -9.48
C ALA A 207 31.56 -7.82 -8.68
N LEU A 208 30.49 -7.72 -7.88
CA LEU A 208 29.98 -8.82 -7.06
C LEU A 208 29.24 -9.89 -7.88
N ARG A 209 28.61 -9.48 -8.99
CA ARG A 209 27.78 -10.33 -9.88
C ARG A 209 26.74 -11.16 -9.11
N PRO A 210 25.82 -10.50 -8.35
CA PRO A 210 24.76 -11.22 -7.67
C PRO A 210 23.78 -11.82 -8.69
N ASP A 211 23.17 -12.96 -8.36
CA ASP A 211 22.08 -13.53 -9.15
C ASP A 211 20.83 -12.66 -9.05
N VAL A 212 20.56 -12.13 -7.85
CA VAL A 212 19.40 -11.29 -7.54
C VAL A 212 19.82 -9.94 -6.96
N VAL A 213 19.16 -8.87 -7.39
CA VAL A 213 19.25 -7.54 -6.76
C VAL A 213 17.86 -7.16 -6.22
N LEU A 214 17.73 -7.06 -4.91
CA LEU A 214 16.53 -6.54 -4.27
C LEU A 214 16.62 -5.02 -4.17
N SER A 215 15.56 -4.32 -4.58
CA SER A 215 15.34 -2.93 -4.23
C SER A 215 13.88 -2.71 -3.83
N THR A 216 13.67 -2.26 -2.59
CA THR A 216 12.35 -1.82 -2.09
C THR A 216 12.21 -0.30 -2.16
N SER A 217 13.13 0.35 -2.86
CA SER A 217 13.06 1.79 -3.15
C SER A 217 11.83 2.10 -4.01
N TRP A 218 11.41 3.34 -4.00
CA TRP A 218 10.25 3.81 -4.75
C TRP A 218 10.48 5.22 -5.30
N GLY A 219 9.59 5.65 -6.19
CA GLY A 219 9.62 6.99 -6.80
C GLY A 219 10.94 7.28 -7.52
N GLY A 220 11.39 8.54 -7.46
CA GLY A 220 12.57 8.99 -8.21
C GLY A 220 13.86 8.24 -7.91
N ASP A 221 14.05 7.72 -6.68
CA ASP A 221 15.22 6.92 -6.32
C ASP A 221 15.22 5.57 -7.04
N LEU A 222 14.07 4.89 -7.05
CA LEU A 222 13.88 3.66 -7.83
C LEU A 222 14.07 3.93 -9.32
N ASP A 223 13.42 4.97 -9.84
CA ASP A 223 13.47 5.34 -11.26
C ASP A 223 14.92 5.57 -11.71
N THR A 224 15.67 6.35 -10.92
CA THR A 224 17.08 6.67 -11.18
C THR A 224 17.95 5.41 -11.09
N PHE A 225 17.76 4.58 -10.06
CA PHE A 225 18.53 3.35 -9.89
C PHE A 225 18.32 2.38 -11.07
N VAL A 226 17.06 2.11 -11.45
CA VAL A 226 16.73 1.21 -12.56
C VAL A 226 17.23 1.76 -13.89
N GLN A 227 17.02 3.05 -14.18
CA GLN A 227 17.51 3.66 -15.42
C GLN A 227 19.04 3.57 -15.54
N GLN A 228 19.77 3.87 -14.46
CA GLN A 228 21.24 3.78 -14.47
C GLN A 228 21.73 2.32 -14.52
N ALA A 229 21.06 1.39 -13.82
CA ALA A 229 21.37 -0.04 -13.87
C ALA A 229 21.16 -0.62 -15.28
N TYR A 230 20.07 -0.25 -15.94
CA TYR A 230 19.77 -0.60 -17.32
C TYR A 230 20.82 -0.06 -18.30
N GLN A 231 21.14 1.24 -18.24
CA GLN A 231 22.14 1.87 -19.11
C GLN A 231 23.53 1.22 -18.98
N ARG A 232 23.84 0.68 -17.80
CA ARG A 232 25.11 -0.01 -17.52
C ARG A 232 25.05 -1.53 -17.73
N GLY A 233 23.91 -2.06 -18.19
CA GLY A 233 23.73 -3.48 -18.49
C GLY A 233 23.76 -4.40 -17.27
N LEU A 234 23.54 -3.87 -16.06
CA LEU A 234 23.49 -4.69 -14.83
C LEU A 234 22.30 -5.65 -14.87
N MET A 235 21.15 -5.17 -15.36
CA MET A 235 19.91 -5.93 -15.48
C MET A 235 19.97 -7.10 -16.47
N ASN A 236 21.01 -7.16 -17.33
CA ASN A 236 21.23 -8.32 -18.21
C ASN A 236 21.86 -9.52 -17.48
N ASN A 237 22.40 -9.31 -16.28
CA ASN A 237 23.16 -10.33 -15.54
C ASN A 237 22.52 -10.72 -14.21
N SER A 238 21.60 -9.92 -13.69
CA SER A 238 20.93 -10.13 -12.41
C SER A 238 19.43 -9.96 -12.57
N THR A 239 18.64 -10.82 -11.93
CA THR A 239 17.20 -10.62 -11.80
C THR A 239 16.96 -9.55 -10.73
N PHE A 240 16.25 -8.48 -11.08
CA PHE A 240 15.84 -7.47 -10.13
C PHE A 240 14.52 -7.89 -9.47
N VAL A 241 14.45 -7.72 -8.15
CA VAL A 241 13.21 -7.85 -7.36
C VAL A 241 12.83 -6.47 -6.88
N LEU A 242 11.72 -5.95 -7.42
CA LEU A 242 11.27 -4.57 -7.25
C LEU A 242 9.81 -4.54 -6.76
N PRO A 243 9.55 -4.80 -5.45
CA PRO A 243 8.19 -4.99 -4.95
C PRO A 243 7.27 -3.75 -5.03
N LEU A 244 7.81 -2.59 -5.43
CA LEU A 244 7.10 -1.31 -5.53
C LEU A 244 7.18 -0.70 -6.95
N ALA A 245 7.74 -1.42 -7.92
CA ALA A 245 8.00 -0.87 -9.27
C ALA A 245 6.74 -0.66 -10.12
N GLU A 246 5.57 -1.18 -9.72
CA GLU A 246 4.30 -0.89 -10.39
C GLU A 246 4.07 0.62 -10.54
N SER A 247 4.31 1.37 -9.47
CA SER A 247 4.15 2.84 -9.46
C SER A 247 5.15 3.60 -10.34
N SER A 248 6.12 2.90 -10.93
CA SER A 248 7.19 3.45 -11.73
C SER A 248 7.14 3.02 -13.19
N LEU A 249 6.24 2.11 -13.59
CA LEU A 249 6.23 1.51 -14.93
C LEU A 249 6.20 2.57 -16.04
N GLU A 250 5.22 3.49 -16.03
CA GLU A 250 5.13 4.59 -17.02
C GLU A 250 6.40 5.44 -17.10
N ARG A 251 7.02 5.77 -15.96
CA ARG A 251 8.22 6.63 -15.88
C ARG A 251 9.49 5.89 -16.29
N LEU A 252 9.56 4.59 -16.05
CA LEU A 252 10.69 3.74 -16.44
C LEU A 252 10.71 3.48 -17.95
N GLY A 253 9.53 3.40 -18.58
CA GLY A 253 9.42 3.12 -20.01
C GLY A 253 10.16 1.83 -20.38
N SER A 254 11.03 1.92 -21.38
CA SER A 254 11.87 0.80 -21.82
C SER A 254 13.10 0.52 -20.92
N SER A 255 13.31 1.32 -19.87
CA SER A 255 14.43 1.12 -18.95
C SER A 255 14.21 -0.05 -17.98
N LEU A 256 12.99 -0.56 -17.87
CA LEU A 256 12.69 -1.83 -17.21
C LEU A 256 12.49 -2.91 -18.29
N PRO A 257 13.53 -3.69 -18.62
CA PRO A 257 13.39 -4.78 -19.58
C PRO A 257 12.53 -5.91 -19.01
N ALA A 258 12.13 -6.85 -19.87
CA ALA A 258 11.37 -8.04 -19.46
C ALA A 258 12.20 -8.99 -18.57
N GLY A 259 11.53 -9.75 -17.72
CA GLY A 259 12.15 -10.79 -16.88
C GLY A 259 12.53 -10.38 -15.47
N HIS A 260 12.07 -9.22 -14.98
CA HIS A 260 12.31 -8.76 -13.62
C HIS A 260 11.06 -8.83 -12.75
N ILE A 261 11.23 -9.12 -11.47
CA ILE A 261 10.11 -9.28 -10.55
C ILE A 261 9.63 -7.90 -10.13
N VAL A 262 8.35 -7.64 -10.32
CA VAL A 262 7.68 -6.39 -9.98
C VAL A 262 6.54 -6.69 -9.02
N GLY A 263 6.47 -5.94 -7.93
CA GLY A 263 5.32 -5.91 -7.04
C GLY A 263 4.55 -4.61 -7.18
N ALA A 264 3.31 -4.66 -6.72
CA ALA A 264 2.39 -3.55 -6.77
C ALA A 264 1.91 -3.09 -5.39
N ARG A 265 2.64 -3.48 -4.32
CA ARG A 265 2.36 -3.06 -2.95
C ARG A 265 0.89 -3.30 -2.56
N GLY A 266 0.48 -4.57 -2.47
CA GLY A 266 -0.92 -4.99 -2.35
C GLY A 266 -1.48 -5.63 -3.63
N ASP A 267 -2.81 -5.81 -3.70
CA ASP A 267 -3.50 -6.45 -4.82
C ASP A 267 -3.88 -5.45 -5.92
N HIS A 268 -2.86 -4.76 -6.45
CA HIS A 268 -3.03 -3.54 -7.23
C HIS A 268 -2.48 -3.70 -8.64
N TYR A 269 -3.28 -3.42 -9.66
CA TYR A 269 -2.77 -3.30 -11.03
C TYR A 269 -3.81 -2.71 -11.96
N PHE A 270 -3.46 -1.76 -12.82
CA PHE A 270 -4.41 -1.18 -13.78
C PHE A 270 -4.93 -2.21 -14.84
N LEU A 271 -4.23 -3.34 -15.02
CA LEU A 271 -4.70 -4.51 -15.79
C LEU A 271 -4.97 -5.71 -14.89
N HIS A 272 -5.53 -5.46 -13.70
CA HIS A 272 -5.78 -6.50 -12.70
C HIS A 272 -6.50 -7.72 -13.32
N PRO A 273 -5.94 -8.94 -13.21
CA PRO A 273 -6.36 -10.06 -14.04
C PRO A 273 -7.78 -10.55 -13.74
N GLU A 274 -8.32 -10.29 -12.55
CA GLU A 274 -9.70 -10.65 -12.19
C GLU A 274 -10.70 -9.50 -12.31
N ARG A 275 -10.25 -8.24 -12.47
CA ARG A 275 -11.11 -7.05 -12.42
C ARG A 275 -11.14 -6.26 -13.73
N ARG A 276 -10.15 -6.42 -14.62
CA ARG A 276 -10.01 -5.64 -15.87
C ARG A 276 -11.20 -5.71 -16.84
N ASP A 277 -12.04 -6.72 -16.70
CA ASP A 277 -13.24 -6.94 -17.51
C ASP A 277 -14.53 -6.49 -16.80
N ASP A 278 -14.45 -6.07 -15.53
CA ASP A 278 -15.58 -5.54 -14.78
C ASP A 278 -15.92 -4.11 -15.20
N ALA A 279 -17.20 -3.79 -15.30
CA ALA A 279 -17.67 -2.51 -15.82
C ALA A 279 -17.28 -1.32 -14.92
N ASP A 280 -17.32 -1.51 -13.59
CA ASP A 280 -16.93 -0.48 -12.62
C ASP A 280 -15.42 -0.18 -12.69
N PHE A 281 -14.61 -1.23 -12.82
CA PHE A 281 -13.17 -1.12 -12.96
C PHE A 281 -12.78 -0.42 -14.27
N GLN A 282 -13.33 -0.85 -15.41
CA GLN A 282 -13.07 -0.20 -16.70
C GLN A 282 -13.49 1.26 -16.71
N SER A 283 -14.67 1.56 -16.16
CA SER A 283 -15.16 2.93 -16.07
C SER A 283 -14.25 3.82 -15.23
N PHE A 284 -13.76 3.33 -14.09
CA PHE A 284 -12.83 4.10 -13.26
C PHE A 284 -11.48 4.31 -13.97
N MET A 285 -10.91 3.27 -14.59
CA MET A 285 -9.64 3.38 -15.32
C MET A 285 -9.74 4.42 -16.45
N GLU A 286 -10.86 4.46 -17.18
CA GLU A 286 -11.12 5.45 -18.23
C GLU A 286 -11.27 6.86 -17.66
N GLN A 287 -12.12 7.04 -16.64
CA GLN A 287 -12.32 8.34 -15.98
C GLN A 287 -11.02 8.91 -15.42
N TYR A 288 -10.23 8.07 -14.74
CA TYR A 288 -8.94 8.48 -14.19
C TYR A 288 -7.97 8.90 -15.28
N LYS A 289 -7.88 8.13 -16.38
CA LYS A 289 -7.02 8.48 -17.51
C LYS A 289 -7.47 9.77 -18.21
N GLU A 290 -8.78 10.00 -18.34
CA GLU A 290 -9.32 11.23 -18.92
C GLU A 290 -9.02 12.44 -18.04
N ALA A 291 -9.17 12.32 -16.72
CA ALA A 291 -8.96 13.40 -15.77
C ALA A 291 -7.47 13.77 -15.59
N THR A 292 -6.59 12.77 -15.56
CA THR A 292 -5.17 12.97 -15.18
C THR A 292 -4.20 12.85 -16.34
N GLY A 293 -4.54 12.08 -17.39
CA GLY A 293 -3.61 11.70 -18.45
C GLY A 293 -2.68 10.54 -18.10
N ASP A 294 -2.74 9.99 -16.88
CA ASP A 294 -1.88 8.92 -16.35
C ASP A 294 -2.68 7.65 -16.04
N ILE A 295 -2.03 6.50 -15.89
CA ILE A 295 -2.70 5.28 -15.40
C ILE A 295 -2.73 5.24 -13.87
N PRO A 296 -3.73 4.61 -13.24
CA PRO A 296 -3.71 4.36 -11.80
C PRO A 296 -2.50 3.54 -11.37
N VAL A 297 -1.83 4.00 -10.30
CA VAL A 297 -0.76 3.29 -9.59
C VAL A 297 -1.25 2.81 -8.23
N TYR A 298 -0.49 1.98 -7.49
CA TYR A 298 -0.94 1.38 -6.22
C TYR A 298 -1.61 2.37 -5.24
N SER A 299 -1.16 3.62 -5.14
CA SER A 299 -1.73 4.59 -4.19
C SER A 299 -3.18 4.98 -4.54
N VAL A 300 -3.57 4.87 -5.81
CA VAL A 300 -4.97 5.01 -6.25
C VAL A 300 -5.82 3.85 -5.73
N PHE A 301 -5.28 2.64 -5.70
CA PHE A 301 -5.99 1.47 -5.18
C PHE A 301 -6.10 1.50 -3.66
N HIS A 302 -5.07 1.94 -2.95
CA HIS A 302 -5.15 2.21 -1.51
C HIS A 302 -6.19 3.29 -1.18
N ALA A 303 -6.23 4.40 -1.94
CA ALA A 303 -7.27 5.42 -1.80
C ALA A 303 -8.67 4.81 -2.03
N SER A 304 -8.81 3.94 -3.02
CA SER A 304 -10.06 3.19 -3.26
C SER A 304 -10.44 2.27 -2.10
N GLN A 305 -9.48 1.55 -1.51
CA GLN A 305 -9.71 0.69 -0.35
C GLN A 305 -10.18 1.50 0.87
N ALA A 306 -9.52 2.62 1.18
CA ALA A 306 -9.91 3.48 2.28
C ALA A 306 -11.30 4.12 2.07
N PHE A 307 -11.59 4.57 0.84
CA PHE A 307 -12.91 5.07 0.48
C PHE A 307 -13.99 3.99 0.59
N ALA A 308 -13.71 2.78 0.11
CA ALA A 308 -14.63 1.66 0.20
C ALA A 308 -14.85 1.22 1.65
N ALA A 309 -13.81 1.19 2.49
CA ALA A 309 -13.92 0.89 3.91
C ALA A 309 -14.80 1.94 4.61
N LEU A 310 -14.53 3.23 4.38
CA LEU A 310 -15.34 4.33 4.93
C LEU A 310 -16.82 4.18 4.55
N LYS A 311 -17.11 4.07 3.25
CA LYS A 311 -18.48 3.93 2.75
C LYS A 311 -19.18 2.71 3.35
N THR A 312 -18.51 1.56 3.33
CA THR A 312 -19.09 0.30 3.83
C THR A 312 -19.32 0.35 5.35
N ALA A 313 -18.43 1.00 6.11
CA ALA A 313 -18.58 1.16 7.56
C ALA A 313 -19.83 2.00 7.91
N TYR A 314 -20.03 3.14 7.23
CA TYR A 314 -21.24 3.94 7.45
C TYR A 314 -22.51 3.20 7.04
N GLU A 315 -22.52 2.54 5.87
CA GLU A 315 -23.67 1.75 5.41
C GLU A 315 -24.01 0.62 6.39
N LYS A 316 -22.99 -0.07 6.91
CA LYS A 316 -23.12 -1.10 7.93
C LYS A 316 -23.63 -0.53 9.26
N ALA A 317 -23.06 0.56 9.75
CA ALA A 317 -23.48 1.21 10.99
C ALA A 317 -24.96 1.64 10.94
N ILE A 318 -25.39 2.22 9.82
CA ILE A 318 -26.79 2.59 9.55
C ILE A 318 -27.69 1.36 9.60
N ALA A 319 -27.32 0.29 8.89
CA ALA A 319 -28.13 -0.92 8.79
C ALA A 319 -28.24 -1.65 10.14
N ASP A 320 -27.13 -1.83 10.85
CA ASP A 320 -27.07 -2.60 12.10
C ASP A 320 -27.79 -1.89 13.25
N ASN A 321 -27.79 -0.55 13.25
CA ASN A 321 -28.43 0.25 14.30
C ASN A 321 -29.84 0.73 13.93
N ASN A 322 -30.24 0.61 12.65
CA ASN A 322 -31.51 1.13 12.13
C ASN A 322 -31.70 2.63 12.49
N VAL A 323 -30.68 3.42 12.15
CA VAL A 323 -30.60 4.88 12.36
C VAL A 323 -30.42 5.59 11.03
N ASP A 324 -30.81 6.86 10.95
CA ASP A 324 -30.63 7.66 9.74
C ASP A 324 -29.17 8.07 9.51
N TRP A 325 -28.44 8.35 10.60
CA TRP A 325 -27.01 8.59 10.60
C TRP A 325 -26.39 8.00 11.87
N PRO A 326 -25.27 7.28 11.76
CA PRO A 326 -24.65 6.66 12.93
C PRO A 326 -23.87 7.70 13.74
N ASP A 327 -23.79 7.49 15.06
CA ASP A 327 -22.80 8.20 15.88
C ASP A 327 -21.40 7.55 15.76
N GLU A 328 -20.41 8.17 16.39
CA GLU A 328 -19.01 7.71 16.36
C GLU A 328 -18.85 6.28 16.91
N ASP A 329 -19.49 5.97 18.04
CA ASP A 329 -19.42 4.64 18.65
C ASP A 329 -20.00 3.57 17.71
N GLN A 330 -21.10 3.88 17.02
CA GLN A 330 -21.72 3.01 16.02
C GLN A 330 -20.83 2.82 14.79
N LEU A 331 -20.11 3.86 14.37
CA LEU A 331 -19.15 3.78 13.27
C LEU A 331 -17.94 2.92 13.63
N LEU A 332 -17.36 3.12 14.81
CA LEU A 332 -16.23 2.33 15.31
C LEU A 332 -16.60 0.85 15.42
N ALA A 333 -17.77 0.54 15.99
CA ALA A 333 -18.28 -0.83 16.05
C ALA A 333 -18.52 -1.45 14.66
N ALA A 334 -18.85 -0.64 13.65
CA ALA A 334 -19.02 -1.12 12.28
C ALA A 334 -17.70 -1.39 11.56
N LEU A 335 -16.60 -0.73 11.97
CA LEU A 335 -15.26 -0.97 11.45
C LEU A 335 -14.66 -2.29 11.96
N GLU A 336 -15.05 -2.76 13.14
CA GLU A 336 -14.62 -4.06 13.67
C GLU A 336 -14.98 -5.20 12.70
N GLY A 337 -13.96 -5.94 12.21
CA GLY A 337 -14.18 -7.06 11.31
C GLY A 337 -14.70 -6.69 9.92
N LEU A 338 -14.67 -5.40 9.54
CA LEU A 338 -15.30 -4.91 8.31
C LEU A 338 -14.74 -5.64 7.08
N GLU A 339 -15.62 -6.26 6.29
CA GLU A 339 -15.32 -6.74 4.94
C GLU A 339 -15.71 -5.70 3.90
N PHE A 340 -14.80 -5.38 2.97
CA PHE A 340 -15.03 -4.37 1.93
C PHE A 340 -14.22 -4.68 0.67
N GLN A 341 -14.50 -3.96 -0.42
CA GLN A 341 -13.83 -4.13 -1.70
C GLN A 341 -13.58 -2.78 -2.36
N GLY A 342 -12.31 -2.48 -2.64
CA GLY A 342 -11.93 -1.39 -3.53
C GLY A 342 -11.81 -1.86 -4.99
N LEU A 343 -10.81 -1.36 -5.70
CA LEU A 343 -10.51 -1.76 -7.08
C LEU A 343 -9.81 -3.13 -7.21
N GLY A 344 -9.35 -3.74 -6.12
CA GLY A 344 -8.76 -5.09 -6.07
C GLY A 344 -9.73 -6.18 -5.61
N ARG A 345 -9.23 -7.24 -4.97
CA ARG A 345 -10.07 -8.23 -4.27
C ARG A 345 -10.74 -7.66 -3.01
N LYS A 346 -11.71 -8.41 -2.51
CA LYS A 346 -12.25 -8.22 -1.16
C LYS A 346 -11.16 -8.44 -0.12
N LEU A 347 -11.19 -7.64 0.93
CA LEU A 347 -10.35 -7.74 2.10
C LEU A 347 -11.19 -7.48 3.36
N HIS A 348 -10.61 -7.75 4.52
CA HIS A 348 -11.27 -7.54 5.81
C HIS A 348 -10.31 -7.00 6.86
N LEU A 349 -10.84 -6.32 7.89
CA LEU A 349 -10.09 -5.91 9.07
C LEU A 349 -10.06 -7.05 10.10
N ARG A 350 -8.89 -7.34 10.69
CA ARG A 350 -8.74 -8.27 11.81
C ARG A 350 -9.12 -7.61 13.14
N GLU A 351 -9.06 -8.40 14.21
CA GLU A 351 -9.30 -7.94 15.59
C GLU A 351 -8.30 -6.90 16.10
N ASP A 352 -7.13 -6.75 15.46
CA ASP A 352 -6.15 -5.69 15.74
C ASP A 352 -6.29 -4.48 14.80
N ASN A 353 -7.41 -4.37 14.08
CA ASN A 353 -7.73 -3.30 13.13
C ASN A 353 -6.80 -3.25 11.89
N GLN A 354 -5.98 -4.29 11.67
CA GLN A 354 -5.16 -4.47 10.47
C GLN A 354 -5.97 -5.11 9.33
N GLY A 355 -5.88 -4.55 8.13
CA GLY A 355 -6.42 -5.16 6.92
C GLY A 355 -5.62 -6.39 6.47
N VAL A 356 -6.33 -7.46 6.12
CA VAL A 356 -5.76 -8.66 5.48
C VAL A 356 -5.91 -8.52 3.98
N GLU A 357 -4.83 -8.10 3.34
CA GLU A 357 -4.82 -7.80 1.92
C GLU A 357 -4.00 -8.83 1.14
N SER A 358 -4.57 -9.32 0.03
CA SER A 358 -3.83 -10.10 -0.96
C SER A 358 -2.66 -9.30 -1.54
N GLN A 359 -1.64 -9.99 -2.04
CA GLN A 359 -0.43 -9.36 -2.57
C GLN A 359 -0.17 -9.82 -4.01
N LEU A 360 -0.14 -8.87 -4.94
CA LEU A 360 0.11 -9.11 -6.36
C LEU A 360 1.59 -8.94 -6.68
N MET A 361 2.18 -9.98 -7.27
CA MET A 361 3.53 -9.98 -7.82
C MET A 361 3.47 -10.47 -9.27
N GLY A 362 4.31 -9.93 -10.13
CA GLY A 362 4.44 -10.39 -11.51
C GLY A 362 5.86 -10.23 -12.04
N THR A 363 6.06 -10.63 -13.28
CA THR A 363 7.31 -10.42 -14.01
C THR A 363 7.09 -9.32 -15.04
N SER A 364 8.03 -8.39 -15.16
CA SER A 364 8.01 -7.36 -16.19
C SER A 364 7.99 -8.00 -17.57
N ALA A 365 7.11 -7.51 -18.42
CA ALA A 365 6.95 -7.94 -19.81
C ALA A 365 6.83 -6.70 -20.70
N GLN A 366 7.20 -6.83 -21.96
CA GLN A 366 6.95 -5.79 -22.96
C GLN A 366 5.77 -6.27 -23.80
N THR A 367 4.57 -6.29 -23.21
CA THR A 367 3.35 -6.78 -23.85
C THR A 367 2.34 -5.66 -24.12
N GLY A 368 1.54 -5.85 -25.16
CA GLY A 368 0.53 -4.88 -25.58
C GLY A 368 1.10 -3.66 -26.30
N ASP A 369 0.30 -2.60 -26.34
CA ASP A 369 0.62 -1.35 -27.05
C ASP A 369 1.22 -0.26 -26.11
N TYR A 370 1.58 -0.62 -24.87
CA TYR A 370 2.11 0.32 -23.89
C TYR A 370 3.60 0.62 -24.15
N PRO A 371 4.05 1.88 -24.05
CA PRO A 371 5.46 2.26 -24.25
C PRO A 371 6.36 1.94 -23.04
N PHE A 372 5.87 1.15 -22.10
CA PHE A 372 6.48 0.78 -20.83
C PHE A 372 6.17 -0.68 -20.49
N ALA A 373 6.89 -1.25 -19.52
CA ALA A 373 6.70 -2.63 -19.11
C ALA A 373 5.34 -2.87 -18.43
N THR A 374 4.65 -3.93 -18.82
CA THR A 374 3.47 -4.51 -18.18
C THR A 374 3.88 -5.73 -17.34
N LEU A 375 2.90 -6.44 -16.74
CA LEU A 375 3.14 -7.64 -15.94
C LEU A 375 2.59 -8.89 -16.62
N GLU A 376 3.41 -9.94 -16.63
CA GLU A 376 3.06 -11.32 -16.95
C GLU A 376 3.36 -12.24 -15.75
N ASN A 377 3.02 -13.53 -15.85
CA ASN A 377 3.25 -14.53 -14.79
C ASN A 377 2.70 -14.08 -13.42
N ILE A 378 1.58 -13.34 -13.43
CA ILE A 378 1.06 -12.71 -12.22
C ILE A 378 0.67 -13.78 -11.21
N MET A 379 1.13 -13.64 -9.98
CA MET A 379 0.68 -14.41 -8.82
C MET A 379 0.05 -13.46 -7.81
N ILE A 380 -1.16 -13.80 -7.38
CA ILE A 380 -1.82 -13.10 -6.29
C ILE A 380 -1.88 -14.03 -5.09
N PHE A 381 -1.07 -13.71 -4.07
CA PHE A 381 -0.98 -14.45 -2.82
C PHE A 381 -2.08 -13.98 -1.87
N ASP A 382 -2.73 -14.94 -1.21
CA ASP A 382 -3.75 -14.66 -0.22
C ASP A 382 -3.14 -14.02 1.05
N GLY A 383 -3.79 -12.97 1.57
CA GLY A 383 -3.27 -12.18 2.68
C GLY A 383 -3.22 -12.92 4.02
N GLU A 384 -4.07 -13.93 4.23
CA GLU A 384 -4.15 -14.67 5.51
C GLU A 384 -2.85 -15.41 5.83
N GLY A 385 -2.15 -15.87 4.78
CA GLY A 385 -0.86 -16.53 4.90
C GLY A 385 0.34 -15.58 4.93
N LEU A 386 0.13 -14.27 5.05
CA LEU A 386 1.19 -13.28 4.87
C LEU A 386 1.33 -12.32 6.06
N LEU A 387 0.52 -12.49 7.10
CA LEU A 387 0.57 -11.67 8.32
C LEU A 387 0.81 -12.53 9.56
N PRO A 388 1.51 -12.00 10.58
CA PRO A 388 1.68 -12.70 11.84
C PRO A 388 0.32 -12.86 12.56
N PRO A 389 0.17 -13.88 13.40
CA PRO A 389 -0.92 -13.91 14.38
C PRO A 389 -0.98 -12.62 15.18
N VAL A 390 -2.19 -12.20 15.57
CA VAL A 390 -2.38 -11.00 16.39
C VAL A 390 -1.60 -11.12 17.71
N GLY A 391 -0.88 -10.06 18.07
CA GLY A 391 -0.05 -10.00 19.27
C GLY A 391 1.37 -10.57 19.10
N GLU A 392 1.74 -11.05 17.90
CA GLU A 392 3.10 -11.47 17.58
C GLU A 392 3.77 -10.45 16.65
N THR A 393 5.06 -10.19 16.88
CA THR A 393 5.82 -9.31 15.97
C THR A 393 6.15 -10.05 14.68
N SER A 394 6.21 -9.32 13.56
CA SER A 394 6.50 -9.93 12.27
C SER A 394 7.84 -10.67 12.26
N ILE A 395 8.85 -10.11 12.92
CA ILE A 395 10.19 -10.72 12.94
C ILE A 395 10.23 -11.99 13.80
N ASP A 396 9.55 -12.01 14.94
CA ASP A 396 9.50 -13.20 15.80
C ASP A 396 8.69 -14.32 15.13
N TRP A 397 7.55 -13.96 14.55
CA TRP A 397 6.71 -14.88 13.78
C TRP A 397 7.49 -15.50 12.61
N ILE A 398 8.13 -14.68 11.78
CA ILE A 398 8.91 -15.13 10.62
C ILE A 398 10.00 -16.12 11.03
N LYS A 399 10.72 -15.86 12.12
CA LYS A 399 11.77 -16.78 12.62
C LYS A 399 11.22 -18.13 13.08
N GLY A 400 9.93 -18.19 13.42
CA GLY A 400 9.23 -19.41 13.80
C GLY A 400 8.69 -20.22 12.62
N LEU A 401 8.69 -19.68 11.41
CA LEU A 401 8.21 -20.37 10.21
C LEU A 401 9.12 -21.54 9.79
N ASP A 402 8.57 -22.43 8.97
CA ASP A 402 9.32 -23.54 8.38
C ASP A 402 9.88 -23.19 6.99
N ALA A 403 10.91 -23.92 6.55
CA ALA A 403 11.58 -23.66 5.27
C ALA A 403 10.68 -23.84 4.04
N ASN A 404 9.60 -24.64 4.15
CA ASN A 404 8.66 -24.91 3.07
C ASN A 404 7.38 -24.07 3.20
N TYR A 405 7.35 -23.06 4.08
CA TYR A 405 6.17 -22.24 4.35
C TYR A 405 5.52 -21.68 3.06
N VAL A 406 6.37 -21.27 2.11
CA VAL A 406 5.96 -20.74 0.79
C VAL A 406 5.18 -21.75 -0.05
N ASP A 407 5.39 -23.05 0.14
CA ASP A 407 4.64 -24.10 -0.57
C ASP A 407 3.22 -24.26 -0.05
N GLY A 408 2.96 -23.85 1.20
CA GLY A 408 1.65 -23.85 1.83
C GLY A 408 0.81 -22.61 1.54
N LEU A 409 1.39 -21.55 0.96
CA LEU A 409 0.67 -20.31 0.66
C LEU A 409 -0.41 -20.53 -0.40
N THR A 410 -1.60 -20.02 -0.12
CA THR A 410 -2.68 -19.97 -1.11
C THR A 410 -2.35 -18.89 -2.15
N VAL A 411 -2.26 -19.29 -3.41
CA VAL A 411 -1.88 -18.41 -4.52
C VAL A 411 -2.68 -18.74 -5.77
N LYS A 412 -3.10 -17.71 -6.51
CA LYS A 412 -3.64 -17.85 -7.87
C LYS A 412 -2.65 -17.28 -8.89
N THR A 413 -2.47 -17.98 -10.01
CA THR A 413 -1.53 -17.60 -11.08
C THR A 413 -2.29 -17.25 -12.37
N TYR A 414 -1.79 -16.25 -13.10
CA TYR A 414 -2.36 -15.75 -14.34
C TYR A 414 -1.26 -15.59 -15.39
N GLU A 415 -1.49 -16.18 -16.56
CA GLU A 415 -0.72 -15.95 -17.77
C GLU A 415 -1.44 -14.81 -18.52
N ASN A 416 -0.88 -13.59 -18.44
CA ASN A 416 -1.50 -12.40 -19.04
C ASN A 416 -1.11 -12.23 -20.52
#